data_AF-A0A952E8S3-F1
#
_entry.id   AF-A0A952E8S3-F1
#
_cell.length_a   1.000
_cell.length_b   1.000
_cell.length_c   1.000
_cell.angle_alpha   90.00
_cell.angle_beta   90.00
_cell.angle_gamma   90.00
#
_symmetry.space_group_name_H-M   'P 1'
#
loop_
_entity.id
_entity.type
_entity.pdbx_description
1 polymer ?
#
loop_
_entity_poly.entity_id
_entity_poly.type
_entity_poly.pdbx_seq_one_letter_code
_entity_poly.pdbx_strand_id
1 'polypeptide(L)'
;MICLNPKARNSRLYWITGVGRQCRRQLHQDLNLPEEACDVPGVNWDLYGWVCYSHRAAIIRSMTSPMQPSEVKRVLRVHRSNIRISANNIRDVMRLLLEKGIVQKVFVRKKAHPRYELTDSGNQFRQLLMQSEMTF
;
A
#
# COMPACT_ATOMS: atom_id res chain seq x y z
N MET A 1 14.11 2.49 -20.37
CA MET A 1 13.34 1.80 -19.30
C MET A 1 13.12 2.83 -18.20
N ILE A 2 11.88 3.09 -17.76
CA ILE A 2 11.60 4.15 -16.77
C ILE A 2 11.45 3.50 -15.40
N CYS A 3 12.34 3.84 -14.47
CA CYS A 3 12.23 3.44 -13.06
C CYS A 3 11.20 4.36 -12.38
N LEU A 4 10.23 3.77 -11.69
CA LEU A 4 9.15 4.48 -11.03
C LEU A 4 9.54 5.04 -9.66
N ASN A 5 10.55 4.43 -9.01
CA ASN A 5 11.04 4.83 -7.69
C ASN A 5 12.58 4.94 -7.68
N PRO A 6 13.17 5.85 -8.48
CA PRO A 6 14.62 5.93 -8.64
C PRO A 6 15.35 6.37 -7.34
N LYS A 7 14.63 6.91 -6.36
CA LYS A 7 15.20 7.34 -5.07
C LYS A 7 15.25 6.23 -4.03
N ALA A 8 14.76 5.04 -4.35
CA ALA A 8 14.78 3.89 -3.44
C ALA A 8 16.20 3.47 -3.09
N ARG A 9 16.49 3.40 -1.79
CA ARG A 9 17.78 2.93 -1.25
C ARG A 9 17.69 1.51 -0.69
N ASN A 10 16.65 1.25 0.09
CA ASN A 10 16.46 -0.01 0.85
C ASN A 10 15.13 -0.70 0.51
N SER A 11 14.59 -0.46 -0.69
CA SER A 11 13.33 -1.05 -1.18
C SER A 11 13.50 -1.58 -2.59
N ARG A 12 12.57 -2.43 -3.04
CA ARG A 12 12.57 -2.95 -4.41
C ARG A 12 12.41 -1.81 -5.41
N LEU A 13 13.07 -1.92 -6.55
CA LEU A 13 12.86 -1.01 -7.68
C LEU A 13 11.70 -1.49 -8.55
N TYR A 14 10.90 -0.54 -9.03
CA TYR A 14 9.75 -0.77 -9.88
C TYR A 14 9.98 -0.13 -11.24
N TRP A 15 9.57 -0.84 -12.28
CA TRP A 15 9.81 -0.45 -13.67
C TRP A 15 8.58 -0.81 -14.51
N ILE A 16 8.32 -0.02 -15.55
CA ILE A 16 7.33 -0.40 -16.56
C ILE A 16 7.94 -1.48 -17.46
N THR A 17 7.28 -2.64 -17.53
CA THR A 17 7.68 -3.77 -18.38
C THR A 17 7.48 -3.46 -19.86
N GLY A 18 8.01 -4.30 -20.75
CA GLY A 18 7.75 -4.19 -22.20
C GLY A 18 6.26 -4.24 -22.52
N VAL A 19 5.56 -5.23 -21.94
CA VAL A 19 4.10 -5.38 -22.05
C VAL A 19 3.38 -4.14 -21.50
N GLY A 20 3.77 -3.63 -20.33
CA GLY A 20 3.17 -2.43 -19.76
C GLY A 20 3.32 -1.19 -20.65
N ARG A 21 4.42 -1.07 -21.40
CA ARG A 21 4.58 0.00 -22.39
C ARG A 21 3.61 -0.15 -23.56
N GLN A 22 3.36 -1.38 -24.02
CA GLN A 22 2.43 -1.65 -25.11
C GLN A 22 0.98 -1.39 -24.68
N CYS A 23 0.56 -1.89 -23.52
CA CYS A 23 -0.76 -1.59 -22.95
C CYS A 23 -0.99 -0.09 -22.82
N ARG A 24 0.04 0.66 -22.39
CA ARG A 24 -0.04 2.13 -22.29
C ARG A 24 -0.24 2.80 -23.64
N ARG A 25 0.52 2.39 -24.67
CA ARG A 25 0.35 2.94 -26.03
C ARG A 25 -1.08 2.72 -26.52
N GLN A 26 -1.63 1.53 -26.30
CA GLN A 26 -3.01 1.22 -26.67
C GLN A 26 -4.00 2.13 -25.92
N LEU A 27 -3.86 2.29 -24.61
CA LEU A 27 -4.74 3.16 -23.82
C LEU A 27 -4.72 4.63 -24.28
N HIS A 28 -3.54 5.17 -24.62
CA HIS A 28 -3.45 6.54 -25.14
C HIS A 28 -4.14 6.67 -26.50
N GLN A 29 -4.01 5.67 -27.38
CA GLN A 29 -4.70 5.63 -28.66
C GLN A 29 -6.22 5.53 -28.48
N ASP A 30 -6.68 4.62 -27.62
CA ASP A 30 -8.11 4.39 -27.37
C ASP A 30 -8.81 5.63 -26.76
N LEU A 31 -8.08 6.40 -25.94
CA LEU A 31 -8.60 7.58 -25.24
C LEU A 31 -8.25 8.91 -25.93
N ASN A 32 -7.59 8.87 -27.10
CA ASN A 32 -7.05 10.06 -27.79
C ASN A 32 -6.24 10.99 -26.87
N LEU A 33 -5.45 10.41 -25.96
CA LEU A 33 -4.60 11.17 -25.05
C LEU A 33 -3.27 11.51 -25.75
N PRO A 34 -2.75 12.75 -25.58
CA PRO A 34 -1.44 13.11 -26.12
C PRO A 34 -0.35 12.14 -25.62
N GLU A 35 0.64 11.86 -26.46
CA GLU A 35 1.76 10.94 -26.13
C GLU A 35 2.77 11.56 -25.16
N GLU A 36 2.52 12.80 -24.71
CA GLU A 36 3.42 13.59 -23.88
C GLU A 36 3.19 13.39 -22.39
N ALA A 37 4.32 13.28 -21.69
CA ALA A 37 4.48 12.97 -20.27
C ALA A 37 4.08 11.55 -19.87
N CYS A 38 5.01 10.90 -19.21
CA CYS A 38 4.79 9.60 -18.59
C CYS A 38 3.75 9.80 -17.48
N ASP A 39 2.47 9.56 -17.77
CA ASP A 39 1.38 9.44 -16.78
C ASP A 39 1.62 8.17 -15.97
N VAL A 40 2.68 8.22 -15.18
CA VAL A 40 2.86 7.35 -14.04
C VAL A 40 1.70 7.70 -13.11
N PRO A 41 0.87 6.74 -12.68
CA PRO A 41 -0.21 7.01 -11.73
C PRO A 41 0.31 7.90 -10.62
N GLY A 42 -0.51 8.87 -10.16
CA GLY A 42 -0.22 9.79 -9.05
C GLY A 42 -0.04 9.10 -7.68
N VAL A 43 0.50 7.89 -7.69
CA VAL A 43 0.95 7.07 -6.60
C VAL A 43 2.36 7.54 -6.24
N ASN A 44 2.61 7.71 -4.95
CA ASN A 44 3.98 7.88 -4.47
C ASN A 44 4.71 6.52 -4.54
N TRP A 45 5.39 6.25 -5.66
CA TRP A 45 6.07 4.98 -5.91
C TRP A 45 7.23 4.69 -4.97
N ASP A 46 7.91 5.72 -4.48
CA ASP A 46 8.95 5.58 -3.46
C ASP A 46 8.35 5.02 -2.16
N LEU A 47 7.22 5.57 -1.72
CA LEU A 47 6.50 5.12 -0.53
C LEU A 47 5.84 3.76 -0.74
N TYR A 48 5.29 3.51 -1.93
CA TYR A 48 4.72 2.21 -2.29
C TYR A 48 5.76 1.09 -2.24
N GLY A 49 6.94 1.31 -2.84
CA GLY A 49 8.01 0.31 -2.81
C GLY A 49 8.51 0.01 -1.39
N TRP A 50 8.44 0.99 -0.50
CA TRP A 50 8.66 0.76 0.93
C TRP A 50 7.53 -0.06 1.57
N VAL A 51 6.26 0.24 1.26
CA VAL A 51 5.08 -0.49 1.75
C VAL A 51 5.10 -1.97 1.38
N CYS A 52 5.62 -2.35 0.20
CA CYS A 52 5.60 -3.72 -0.32
C CYS A 52 6.40 -4.78 0.48
N TYR A 53 6.95 -4.45 1.65
CA TYR A 53 7.50 -5.45 2.58
C TYR A 53 6.40 -6.25 3.26
N SER A 54 6.62 -7.56 3.48
CA SER A 54 5.60 -8.54 3.86
C SER A 54 4.70 -8.11 5.03
N HIS A 55 5.29 -7.66 6.14
CA HIS A 55 4.53 -7.27 7.34
C HIS A 55 3.76 -5.95 7.16
N ARG A 56 4.36 -4.96 6.49
CA ARG A 56 3.72 -3.66 6.21
C ARG A 56 2.53 -3.84 5.28
N ALA A 57 2.75 -4.57 4.18
CA ALA A 57 1.71 -4.92 3.22
C ALA A 57 0.57 -5.70 3.88
N ALA A 58 0.90 -6.70 4.71
CA ALA A 58 -0.10 -7.50 5.42
C ALA A 58 -0.99 -6.63 6.34
N ILE A 59 -0.38 -5.73 7.13
CA ILE A 59 -1.12 -4.82 8.00
C ILE A 59 -2.04 -3.92 7.16
N ILE A 60 -1.53 -3.25 6.14
CA ILE A 60 -2.33 -2.35 5.28
C ILE A 60 -3.51 -3.08 4.63
N ARG A 61 -3.29 -4.29 4.09
CA ARG A 61 -4.39 -5.10 3.49
C ARG A 61 -5.50 -5.42 4.48
N SER A 62 -5.13 -5.74 5.72
CA SER A 62 -6.07 -6.14 6.76
C SER A 62 -6.94 -4.99 7.28
N MET A 63 -6.55 -3.73 7.05
CA MET A 63 -7.30 -2.56 7.50
C MET A 63 -8.43 -2.24 6.52
N THR A 64 -9.65 -2.66 6.86
CA THR A 64 -10.89 -2.37 6.09
C THR A 64 -11.75 -1.28 6.72
N SER A 65 -11.42 -0.88 7.95
CA SER A 65 -12.12 0.13 8.74
C SER A 65 -11.15 0.67 9.81
N PRO A 66 -11.53 1.69 10.60
CA PRO A 66 -10.71 2.13 11.71
C PRO A 66 -10.48 0.98 12.71
N MET A 67 -9.22 0.59 12.90
CA MET A 67 -8.82 -0.58 13.69
C MET A 67 -7.73 -0.27 14.71
N GLN A 68 -7.72 -1.01 15.81
CA GLN A 68 -6.60 -1.09 16.75
C GLN A 68 -5.58 -2.14 16.29
N PRO A 69 -4.31 -2.04 16.74
CA PRO A 69 -3.30 -3.07 16.48
C PRO A 69 -3.73 -4.51 16.89
N SER A 70 -4.51 -4.64 17.96
CA SER A 70 -5.07 -5.91 18.42
C SER A 70 -6.10 -6.49 17.43
N GLU A 71 -6.95 -5.64 16.86
CA GLU A 71 -7.95 -6.01 15.86
C GLU A 71 -7.25 -6.44 14.55
N VAL A 72 -6.24 -5.69 14.11
CA VAL A 72 -5.37 -6.07 12.98
C VAL A 72 -4.75 -7.45 13.19
N LYS A 73 -4.19 -7.71 14.38
CA LYS A 73 -3.62 -9.02 14.71
C LYS A 73 -4.64 -10.14 14.59
N ARG A 74 -5.86 -9.90 15.07
CA ARG A 74 -6.96 -10.88 15.00
C ARG A 74 -7.32 -11.18 13.54
N VAL A 75 -7.42 -10.16 12.69
CA VAL A 75 -7.72 -10.34 11.26
C VAL A 75 -6.62 -11.14 10.56
N LEU A 76 -5.35 -10.80 10.81
CA LEU A 76 -4.20 -11.51 10.23
C LEU A 76 -4.15 -12.97 10.64
N ARG A 77 -4.43 -13.28 11.91
CA ARG A 77 -4.47 -14.66 12.40
C ARG A 77 -5.54 -15.49 11.69
N VAL A 78 -6.69 -14.90 11.38
CA VAL A 78 -7.83 -15.60 10.75
C VAL A 78 -7.62 -15.76 9.25
N HIS A 79 -7.23 -14.70 8.55
CA HIS A 79 -7.24 -14.68 7.08
C HIS A 79 -5.87 -14.94 6.44
N ARG A 80 -4.78 -14.81 7.20
CA ARG A 80 -3.40 -14.89 6.71
C ARG A 80 -2.53 -15.69 7.68
N SER A 81 -2.93 -16.92 7.97
CA SER A 81 -2.25 -17.82 8.93
C SER A 81 -0.76 -18.05 8.65
N ASN A 82 -0.33 -17.89 7.40
CA ASN A 82 1.07 -18.02 6.96
C ASN A 82 1.96 -16.85 7.41
N ILE A 83 1.39 -15.73 7.86
CA ILE A 83 2.16 -14.54 8.27
C ILE A 83 2.32 -14.54 9.80
N ARG A 84 3.54 -14.79 10.27
CA ARG A 84 3.89 -14.75 11.70
C ARG A 84 4.34 -13.36 12.10
N ILE A 85 3.43 -12.57 12.68
CA ILE A 85 3.72 -11.22 13.17
C ILE A 85 3.32 -11.06 14.65
N SER A 86 4.24 -10.51 15.46
CA SER A 86 4.01 -10.31 16.88
C SER A 86 3.13 -9.08 17.15
N ALA A 87 2.51 -9.00 18.33
CA ALA A 87 1.69 -7.83 18.68
C ALA A 87 2.55 -6.55 18.82
N ASN A 88 3.79 -6.68 19.25
CA ASN A 88 4.74 -5.57 19.35
C ASN A 88 5.10 -5.06 17.96
N ASN A 89 5.45 -5.98 17.04
CA ASN A 89 5.76 -5.63 15.66
C ASN A 89 4.59 -4.91 14.98
N ILE A 90 3.34 -5.36 15.17
CA ILE A 90 2.17 -4.63 14.64
C ILE A 90 2.08 -3.21 15.21
N ARG A 91 2.30 -3.02 16.52
CA ARG A 91 2.27 -1.68 17.13
C ARG A 91 3.36 -0.78 16.57
N ASP A 92 4.57 -1.30 16.42
CA ASP A 92 5.72 -0.55 15.89
C ASP A 92 5.51 -0.19 14.42
N VAL A 93 5.04 -1.14 13.60
CA VAL A 93 4.68 -0.88 12.21
C VAL A 93 3.53 0.12 12.13
N MET A 94 2.52 0.04 12.98
CA MET A 94 1.40 1.00 12.97
C MET A 94 1.87 2.43 13.28
N ARG A 95 2.79 2.60 14.24
CA ARG A 95 3.43 3.90 14.51
C ARG A 95 4.20 4.40 13.29
N LEU A 96 4.95 3.51 12.65
CA LEU A 96 5.71 3.85 11.46
C LEU A 96 4.80 4.22 10.27
N LEU A 97 3.67 3.55 10.08
CA LEU A 97 2.66 3.91 9.08
C LEU A 97 2.04 5.27 9.37
N LEU A 98 1.82 5.60 10.65
CA LEU A 98 1.32 6.90 11.07
C LEU A 98 2.34 8.00 10.75
N GLU A 99 3.62 7.78 11.10
CA GLU A 99 4.71 8.71 10.78
C GLU A 99 4.88 8.95 9.27
N LYS A 100 4.56 7.94 8.46
CA LYS A 100 4.59 8.04 6.99
C LYS A 100 3.31 8.61 6.37
N GLY A 101 2.30 8.97 7.16
CA GLY A 101 1.03 9.51 6.67
C GLY A 101 0.16 8.50 5.92
N ILE A 102 0.44 7.20 6.08
CA ILE A 102 -0.32 6.11 5.43
C ILE A 102 -1.59 5.79 6.23
N VAL A 103 -1.51 5.96 7.56
CA VAL A 103 -2.66 5.87 8.45
C VAL A 103 -2.80 7.15 9.25
N GLN A 104 -4.00 7.39 9.78
CA GLN A 104 -4.28 8.47 10.71
C GLN A 104 -5.03 7.95 11.94
N LYS A 105 -4.92 8.69 13.06
CA LYS A 105 -5.64 8.36 14.29
C LYS A 105 -7.09 8.84 14.18
N VAL A 106 -8.00 7.98 14.60
CA VAL A 106 -9.43 8.25 14.67
C VAL A 106 -9.91 8.02 16.09
N PHE A 107 -10.61 9.02 16.63
CA PHE A 107 -11.20 8.95 17.96
C PHE A 107 -12.68 8.65 17.83
N VAL A 108 -13.06 7.43 18.18
CA VAL A 108 -14.46 7.00 18.17
C VAL A 108 -15.07 7.34 19.53
N ARG A 109 -16.24 7.99 19.53
CA ARG A 109 -16.98 8.30 20.76
C ARG A 109 -17.15 7.04 21.62
N LYS A 110 -16.98 7.18 22.94
CA LYS A 110 -17.09 6.10 23.93
C LYS A 110 -16.03 4.99 23.82
N LYS A 111 -14.91 5.21 23.12
CA LYS A 111 -13.76 4.29 23.11
C LYS A 111 -12.54 4.93 23.77
N ALA A 112 -11.88 4.17 24.64
CA ALA A 112 -10.74 4.66 25.44
C ALA A 112 -9.44 4.82 24.65
N HIS A 113 -9.25 4.06 23.58
CA HIS A 113 -8.02 4.07 22.79
C HIS A 113 -8.29 4.47 21.34
N PRO A 114 -7.39 5.26 20.72
CA PRO A 114 -7.52 5.65 19.33
C PRO A 114 -7.47 4.42 18.41
N ARG A 115 -8.21 4.52 17.32
CA ARG A 115 -8.12 3.60 16.19
C ARG A 115 -7.26 4.23 15.10
N TYR A 116 -6.85 3.41 14.15
CA TYR A 116 -6.08 3.82 12.99
C TYR A 116 -6.89 3.50 11.74
N GLU A 117 -7.01 4.46 10.84
CA GLU A 117 -7.61 4.27 9.53
C GLU A 117 -6.61 4.63 8.43
N LEU A 118 -6.79 4.04 7.25
CA LEU A 118 -5.97 4.38 6.09
C LEU A 118 -6.34 5.77 5.59
N THR A 119 -5.32 6.58 5.27
CA THR A 119 -5.51 7.82 4.51
C THR A 119 -5.83 7.49 3.05
N ASP A 120 -6.14 8.49 2.23
CA ASP A 120 -6.39 8.29 0.78
C ASP A 120 -5.20 7.58 0.10
N SER A 121 -3.97 8.00 0.41
CA SER A 121 -2.76 7.34 -0.08
C SER A 121 -2.64 5.90 0.44
N GLY A 122 -3.00 5.65 1.70
CA GLY A 122 -3.02 4.31 2.27
C GLY A 122 -4.06 3.39 1.60
N ASN A 123 -5.22 3.91 1.26
CA ASN A 123 -6.26 3.19 0.51
C ASN A 123 -5.80 2.88 -0.91
N GLN A 124 -5.14 3.83 -1.58
CA GLN A 124 -4.55 3.62 -2.89
C GLN A 124 -3.49 2.50 -2.85
N PHE A 125 -2.59 2.51 -1.85
CA PHE A 125 -1.62 1.43 -1.67
C PHE A 125 -2.29 0.10 -1.35
N ARG A 126 -3.34 0.08 -0.52
CA ARG A 126 -4.10 -1.13 -0.22
C ARG A 126 -4.69 -1.75 -1.49
N GLN A 127 -5.26 -0.94 -2.39
CA GLN A 127 -5.79 -1.41 -3.66
C GLN A 127 -4.69 -2.04 -4.54
N LEU A 128 -3.56 -1.35 -4.71
CA LEU A 128 -2.42 -1.86 -5.49
C LEU A 128 -1.89 -3.19 -4.92
N LEU A 129 -1.76 -3.27 -3.60
CA LEU A 129 -1.32 -4.49 -2.90
C LEU A 129 -2.28 -5.66 -3.08
N MET A 130 -3.59 -5.41 -3.19
CA MET A 130 -4.60 -6.45 -3.43
C MET A 130 -4.58 -6.91 -4.89
N GLN A 131 -4.47 -5.98 -5.84
CA GLN A 131 -4.38 -6.29 -7.28
C GLN A 131 -3.14 -7.13 -7.61
N SER A 132 -1.99 -6.83 -6.98
CA SER A 132 -0.73 -7.56 -7.22
C SER A 132 -0.75 -9.04 -6.82
N GLU A 133 -1.68 -9.46 -5.96
CA GLU A 133 -1.81 -10.87 -5.55
C GLU A 133 -2.78 -11.66 -6.43
N MET A 134 -3.63 -11.00 -7.22
CA MET A 134 -4.58 -11.67 -8.12
C MET A 134 -3.93 -12.12 -9.45
N THR A 135 -2.64 -11.81 -9.65
CA THR A 135 -1.95 -12.02 -10.94
C THR A 135 -1.03 -13.25 -10.97
N PHE A 136 -1.19 -14.22 -10.06
CA PHE A 136 -0.46 -15.49 -10.05
C PHE A 136 -1.38 -16.67 -9.78
#